data_AF-A0A7C8BPK1-F1
#
_entry.id   AF-A0A7C8BPK1-F1
#
_cell.length_a   1.000
_cell.length_b   1.000
_cell.length_c   1.000
_cell.angle_alpha   90.00
_cell.angle_beta   90.00
_cell.angle_gamma   90.00
#
_symmetry.space_group_name_H-M   'P 1'
#
loop_
_entity.id
_entity.type
_entity.pdbx_description
1 polymer ?
#
loop_
_entity_poly.entity_id
_entity_poly.type
_entity_poly.pdbx_seq_one_letter_code
_entity_poly.pdbx_strand_id
1 'polypeptide(L)'
;MYYAPSNDAAKDLNDHLAGIVVYNTTTLNAPDGLPFGLCACFSNVPATMTTDYRWAVQLALPTTGYPMFRRKVNKGEWTSWLPMSRPAA
;
A
#
# COMPACT_ATOMS: atom_id res chain seq x y z
N MET A 1 4.76 -17.21 10.87
CA MET A 1 3.43 -17.01 10.25
C MET A 1 2.81 -15.84 11.00
N TYR A 2 2.71 -14.66 10.37
CA TYR A 2 2.14 -13.48 11.02
C TYR A 2 0.62 -13.57 10.90
N TYR A 3 -0.08 -13.80 12.02
CA TYR A 3 -1.54 -13.84 12.08
C TYR A 3 -2.02 -12.51 12.64
N ALA A 4 -2.75 -11.73 11.85
CA ALA A 4 -3.34 -10.46 12.29
C ALA A 4 -4.67 -10.76 13.02
N PRO A 5 -4.85 -10.33 14.29
CA PRO A 5 -5.97 -10.74 15.15
C PRO A 5 -7.32 -10.07 14.83
N SER A 6 -7.41 -9.23 13.81
CA SER A 6 -8.69 -8.75 13.31
C SER A 6 -8.72 -8.78 11.78
N ASN A 7 -9.88 -9.18 11.23
CA ASN A 7 -10.19 -9.08 9.80
C ASN A 7 -10.43 -7.61 9.37
N ASP A 8 -9.98 -6.64 10.16
CA ASP A 8 -10.23 -5.25 9.89
C ASP A 8 -9.27 -4.79 8.80
N ALA A 9 -9.85 -4.13 7.80
CA ALA A 9 -9.05 -3.44 6.80
C ALA A 9 -8.16 -2.39 7.47
N ALA A 10 -7.02 -2.10 6.85
CA ALA A 10 -6.17 -1.01 7.25
C ALA A 10 -6.98 0.30 7.28
N LYS A 11 -6.76 1.13 8.31
CA LYS A 11 -7.38 2.46 8.38
C LYS A 11 -6.79 3.41 7.35
N ASP A 12 -5.47 3.38 7.20
CA ASP A 12 -4.72 4.18 6.23
C ASP A 12 -3.54 3.37 5.70
N LEU A 13 -3.39 3.30 4.37
CA LEU A 13 -2.23 2.66 3.77
C LEU A 13 -0.93 3.45 3.98
N ASN A 14 -0.97 4.75 4.25
CA ASN A 14 0.24 5.53 4.51
C ASN A 14 0.97 5.10 5.81
N ASP A 15 0.22 4.57 6.77
CA ASP A 15 0.73 4.09 8.07
C ASP A 15 1.21 2.64 8.00
N HIS A 16 0.84 1.90 6.94
CA HIS A 16 1.22 0.51 6.75
C HIS A 16 2.61 0.37 6.11
N LEU A 17 3.65 0.13 6.91
CA LEU A 17 5.03 0.09 6.40
C LEU A 17 5.63 -1.30 6.20
N ALA A 18 5.00 -2.37 6.69
CA ALA A 18 5.59 -3.70 6.60
C ALA A 18 4.52 -4.80 6.54
N GLY A 19 4.72 -5.77 5.65
CA GLY A 19 3.85 -6.94 5.55
C GLY A 19 2.64 -6.70 4.65
N ILE A 20 1.58 -7.49 4.86
CA ILE A 20 0.38 -7.50 4.00
C ILE A 20 -0.84 -7.15 4.84
N VAL A 21 -1.68 -6.25 4.32
CA VAL A 21 -2.97 -5.86 4.91
C VAL A 21 -4.07 -5.89 3.86
N VAL A 22 -5.31 -6.02 4.31
CA VAL A 22 -6.51 -5.83 3.49
C VAL A 22 -6.86 -4.34 3.46
N TYR A 23 -7.34 -3.83 2.33
CA TYR A 23 -7.98 -2.52 2.24
C TYR A 23 -9.40 -2.64 1.71
N ASN A 24 -10.27 -1.72 2.12
CA ASN A 24 -11.68 -1.67 1.73
C ASN A 24 -12.12 -0.20 1.46
N THR A 25 -13.42 0.01 1.26
CA THR A 25 -14.03 1.34 1.02
C THR A 25 -13.78 2.38 2.11
N THR A 26 -13.38 1.96 3.31
CA THR A 26 -13.08 2.85 4.45
C THR A 26 -11.59 3.11 4.64
N THR A 27 -10.73 2.43 3.87
CA THR A 27 -9.28 2.60 3.95
C THR A 27 -8.85 3.88 3.25
N LEU A 28 -8.17 4.76 3.98
CA LEU A 28 -7.55 5.97 3.43
C LEU A 28 -6.33 5.63 2.57
N ASN A 29 -6.07 6.47 1.56
CA ASN A 29 -4.93 6.36 0.65
C ASN A 29 -4.84 5.03 -0.13
N ALA A 30 -5.98 4.35 -0.31
CA ALA A 30 -6.12 3.25 -1.26
C ALA A 30 -6.04 3.74 -2.73
N PRO A 31 -5.76 2.86 -3.71
CA PRO A 31 -5.84 3.22 -5.12
C PRO A 31 -7.24 3.70 -5.50
N ASP A 32 -7.31 4.82 -6.23
CA ASP A 32 -8.58 5.41 -6.64
C ASP A 32 -9.41 4.46 -7.52
N GLY A 33 -10.72 4.44 -7.28
CA GLY A 33 -11.68 3.67 -8.10
C GLY A 33 -11.67 2.16 -7.86
N LEU A 34 -10.84 1.64 -6.95
CA LEU A 34 -10.72 0.20 -6.69
C LEU A 34 -10.81 -0.08 -5.19
N PRO A 35 -12.04 -0.26 -4.66
CA PRO A 35 -12.28 -0.15 -3.23
C PRO A 35 -11.80 -1.34 -2.39
N PHE A 36 -11.48 -2.51 -2.97
CA PHE A 36 -11.15 -3.70 -2.18
C PHE A 36 -9.90 -4.41 -2.73
N GLY A 37 -9.01 -4.86 -1.84
CA GLY A 37 -7.83 -5.62 -2.23
C GLY A 37 -6.83 -5.86 -1.10
N LEU A 38 -5.63 -6.29 -1.49
CA LEU A 38 -4.50 -6.49 -0.60
C LEU A 38 -3.43 -5.42 -0.87
N CYS A 39 -2.83 -4.86 0.18
CA CYS A 39 -1.65 -4.01 0.08
C CYS A 39 -0.45 -4.71 0.73
N ALA A 40 0.59 -4.94 -0.06
CA ALA A 40 1.88 -5.41 0.43
C ALA A 40 2.83 -4.21 0.55
N CYS A 41 3.47 -4.04 1.71
CA CYS A 41 4.44 -2.99 1.95
C CYS A 41 5.81 -3.56 2.35
N PHE A 42 6.86 -2.99 1.75
CA PHE A 42 8.26 -3.28 2.03
C PHE A 42 8.95 -1.98 2.40
N SER A 43 9.57 -1.90 3.58
CA SER A 43 10.26 -0.72 4.07
C SER A 43 11.62 -1.12 4.65
N ASN A 44 12.63 -0.25 4.53
CA ASN A 44 13.92 -0.45 5.21
C ASN A 44 13.89 -0.12 6.70
N VAL A 45 12.86 0.57 7.16
CA VAL A 45 12.70 0.97 8.57
C VAL A 45 11.31 0.63 9.08
N PRO A 46 11.15 0.40 10.39
CA PRO A 46 9.83 0.24 11.01
C PRO A 46 8.92 1.47 10.82
N ALA A 47 7.61 1.25 10.93
CA ALA A 47 6.57 2.31 10.88
C ALA A 47 6.85 3.51 11.79
N THR A 48 7.49 3.24 12.92
CA THR A 48 7.76 4.20 13.98
C THR A 48 8.96 5.12 13.71
N MET A 49 9.71 4.90 12.62
CA MET A 49 10.94 5.65 12.33
C MET A 49 10.77 6.67 11.19
N THR A 50 10.81 7.95 11.54
CA THR A 50 10.90 9.09 10.61
C THR A 50 12.37 9.45 10.39
N THR A 51 13.08 8.70 9.53
CA THR A 51 14.48 9.00 9.18
C THR A 51 14.58 9.62 7.79
N ASP A 52 15.61 10.44 7.56
CA ASP A 52 15.96 10.99 6.24
C ASP A 52 16.28 9.92 5.19
N TYR A 53 16.48 8.67 5.61
CA TYR A 53 16.83 7.52 4.77
C TYR A 53 15.70 6.50 4.67
N ARG A 54 14.49 6.83 5.13
CA ARG A 54 13.32 5.97 4.99
C ARG A 54 12.93 5.84 3.52
N TRP A 55 12.85 4.60 3.07
CA TRP A 55 12.17 4.25 1.85
C TRP A 55 11.17 3.13 2.11
N ALA A 56 10.02 3.21 1.44
CA ALA A 56 9.04 2.15 1.41
C ALA A 56 8.41 2.02 0.03
N VAL A 57 8.01 0.81 -0.33
CA VAL A 57 7.32 0.48 -1.57
C VAL A 57 6.04 -0.26 -1.21
N GLN A 58 4.95 0.16 -1.84
CA GLN A 58 3.67 -0.54 -1.72
C GLN A 58 3.22 -1.08 -3.07
N LEU A 59 2.65 -2.28 -3.01
CA LEU A 59 1.95 -2.93 -4.10
C LEU A 59 0.50 -3.13 -3.69
N ALA A 60 -0.44 -2.61 -4.47
CA ALA A 60 -1.85 -2.89 -4.28
C ALA A 60 -2.32 -3.92 -5.32
N LEU A 61 -3.03 -4.93 -4.82
CA LEU A 61 -3.59 -6.06 -5.55
C LEU A 61 -5.13 -6.00 -5.40
N PRO A 62 -5.82 -5.26 -6.28
CA PRO A 62 -7.27 -5.17 -6.25
C PRO A 62 -7.93 -6.52 -6.46
N THR A 63 -9.06 -6.75 -5.79
CA THR A 63 -9.91 -7.94 -5.98
C THR A 63 -10.46 -8.07 -7.40
N THR A 64 -10.52 -6.98 -8.17
CA THR A 64 -10.87 -6.98 -9.60
C THR A 64 -9.83 -7.68 -10.47
N GLY A 65 -8.62 -7.94 -9.96
CA GLY A 65 -7.53 -8.61 -10.67
C GLY A 65 -6.73 -7.71 -11.63
N TYR A 66 -7.25 -6.56 -12.05
CA TYR A 66 -6.55 -5.61 -12.93
C TYR A 66 -7.10 -4.17 -12.80
N PRO A 67 -6.24 -3.14 -12.95
CA PRO A 67 -4.77 -3.20 -12.93
C PRO A 67 -4.24 -3.39 -11.51
N MET A 68 -3.01 -3.89 -11.36
CA MET A 68 -2.28 -3.83 -10.09
C MET A 68 -1.57 -2.48 -9.99
N PHE A 69 -1.37 -1.96 -8.78
CA PHE A 69 -0.75 -0.64 -8.58
C PHE A 69 0.51 -0.74 -7.74
N ARG A 70 1.40 0.24 -7.95
CA ARG A 70 2.58 0.46 -7.15
C ARG A 70 2.68 1.93 -6.74
N ARG A 71 3.23 2.18 -5.56
CA ARG A 71 3.71 3.51 -5.15
C ARG A 71 4.93 3.37 -4.25
N LYS A 72 5.62 4.48 -4.00
CA LYS A 72 6.77 4.50 -3.10
C LYS A 72 6.80 5.77 -2.27
N VAL A 73 7.65 5.76 -1.26
CA VAL A 73 8.15 6.95 -0.57
C VAL A 73 9.67 6.83 -0.47
N ASN A 74 10.37 7.91 -0.81
CA ASN A 74 11.83 8.05 -0.64
C ASN A 74 12.07 9.39 0.02
N LYS A 75 12.04 9.45 1.35
CA LYS A 75 11.96 10.69 2.14
C LYS A 75 10.71 11.53 1.81
N GLY A 76 10.01 12.02 2.83
CA GLY A 76 8.82 12.87 2.64
C GLY A 76 7.55 12.07 2.34
N GLU A 77 6.82 12.46 1.29
CA GLU A 77 5.45 11.99 1.03
C GLU A 77 5.38 10.77 0.11
N TRP A 78 4.26 10.05 0.20
CA TRP A 78 3.94 8.98 -0.73
C TRP A 78 3.70 9.53 -2.14
N THR A 79 4.27 8.87 -3.14
CA THR A 79 3.89 9.14 -4.53
C THR A 79 2.45 8.68 -4.78
N SER A 80 1.80 9.26 -5.79
CA SER A 80 0.55 8.73 -6.32
C SER A 80 0.69 7.26 -6.73
N TRP A 81 -0.44 6.54 -6.71
CA TRP A 81 -0.53 5.19 -7.22
C TRP A 81 -0.33 5.16 -8.73
N LEU A 82 0.57 4.30 -9.20
CA LEU A 82 0.84 4.07 -10.62
C LEU A 82 0.45 2.63 -10.99
N PRO A 83 -0.25 2.41 -12.11
CA PRO A 83 -0.52 1.06 -12.57
C PRO A 83 0.79 0.33 -12.92
N MET A 84 0.85 -0.98 -12.67
CA MET A 84 1.99 -1.84 -13.00
C MET A 84 2.09 -2.15 -14.50
N SER A 85 0.99 -2.03 -15.24
CA SER A 85 0.98 -2.00 -16.70
C SER A 85 0.97 -0.55 -17.19
N ARG A 86 1.77 -0.25 -18.21
CA ARG A 86 1.52 0.92 -19.06
C ARG A 86 0.18 0.64 -19.78
N PRO A 87 -0.75 1.62 -19.91
CA PRO A 87 -1.84 1.46 -20.87
C PRO A 87 -1.23 1.07 -22.21
N ALA A 88 -1.75 0.04 -22.88
CA ALA A 88 -1.32 -0.25 -24.25
C ALA A 88 -1.45 1.05 -25.06
N ALA A 89 -0.36 1.44 -25.71
CA ALA A 89 -0.34 2.60 -26.59
C ALA A 89 -1.23 2.36 -27.82
#